data_AF-A0A833VFH3-F1
#
_entry.id   AF-A0A833VFH3-F1
#
_cell.length_a   1.000
_cell.length_b   1.000
_cell.length_c   1.000
_cell.angle_alpha   90.00
_cell.angle_beta   90.00
_cell.angle_gamma   90.00
#
_symmetry.space_group_name_H-M   'P 1'
#
loop_
_entity.id
_entity.type
_entity.pdbx_description
1 polymer ?
#
loop_
_entity_poly.entity_id
_entity_poly.type
_entity_poly.pdbx_seq_one_letter_code
_entity_poly.pdbx_strand_id
1 'polypeptide(L)'
;MHDWSDLYDHPSAEPIGLDSVPVIDLNDPNLIYKIGKACEESGVFLIRNHGIEPELLNRFGSQIHRLIIRTAGGSQAQGGQD
;
A
#
# COMPACT_ATOMS: atom_id res chain seq x y z
N MET A 1 16.36 20.12 2.64
CA MET A 1 15.49 19.17 3.35
C MET A 1 14.25 19.03 2.49
N HIS A 2 14.11 17.95 1.73
CA HIS A 2 12.94 17.75 0.87
C HIS A 2 11.77 17.33 1.75
N ASP A 3 10.72 18.12 1.68
CA ASP A 3 9.48 17.97 2.43
C ASP A 3 8.71 16.80 1.81
N TRP A 4 8.49 15.74 2.58
CA TRP A 4 7.76 14.55 2.15
C TRP A 4 6.23 14.76 2.13
N SER A 5 5.77 16.01 2.19
CA SER A 5 4.35 16.37 2.13
C SER A 5 3.63 15.89 0.86
N ASP A 6 4.36 15.64 -0.24
CA ASP A 6 3.80 15.13 -1.49
C ASP A 6 3.47 13.62 -1.47
N LEU A 7 3.86 12.86 -0.43
CA LEU A 7 3.62 11.41 -0.36
C LEU A 7 2.17 11.01 -0.04
N TYR A 8 1.33 11.94 0.38
CA TYR A 8 -0.10 11.66 0.62
C TYR A 8 -0.95 11.77 -0.64
N ASP A 9 -0.34 12.09 -1.79
CA ASP A 9 -0.93 11.85 -3.10
C ASP A 9 -0.81 10.36 -3.42
N HIS A 10 -1.60 9.58 -2.68
CA HIS A 10 -1.80 8.17 -2.97
C HIS A 10 -2.29 8.09 -4.42
N PRO A 11 -1.68 7.25 -5.28
CA PRO A 11 -2.20 7.06 -6.62
C PRO A 11 -3.60 6.46 -6.51
N SER A 12 -4.59 7.34 -6.60
CA SER A 12 -5.99 6.98 -6.51
C SER A 12 -6.34 6.21 -7.77
N ALA A 13 -7.01 5.06 -7.63
CA ALA A 13 -7.47 4.25 -8.76
C ALA A 13 -8.67 4.89 -9.51
N GLU A 14 -8.91 6.19 -9.31
CA GLU A 14 -9.99 6.95 -9.92
C GLU A 14 -9.63 7.29 -11.39
N PRO A 15 -10.55 7.11 -12.34
CA PRO A 15 -10.28 7.25 -13.78
C PRO A 15 -10.34 8.71 -14.26
N ILE A 16 -9.90 9.68 -13.47
CA ILE A 16 -10.00 11.11 -13.82
C ILE A 16 -8.64 11.79 -13.70
N GLY A 17 -7.77 11.55 -14.69
CA GLY A 17 -6.52 12.29 -14.88
C GLY A 17 -5.55 11.54 -15.79
N LEU A 18 -4.68 12.28 -16.50
CA LEU A 18 -3.53 11.70 -17.22
C LEU A 18 -2.54 10.97 -16.28
N ASP A 19 -2.74 11.08 -14.96
CA ASP A 19 -1.85 10.60 -13.90
C ASP A 19 -2.38 9.35 -13.16
N SER A 20 -3.44 8.70 -13.66
CA SER A 20 -3.97 7.49 -13.03
C SER A 20 -3.00 6.31 -13.17
N VAL A 21 -2.57 5.73 -12.05
CA VAL A 21 -1.68 4.56 -12.05
C VAL A 21 -2.40 3.36 -12.68
N PRO A 22 -1.77 2.67 -13.66
CA PRO A 22 -2.38 1.53 -14.34
C PRO A 22 -2.79 0.43 -13.35
N VAL A 23 -4.01 -0.10 -13.50
CA VAL A 23 -4.48 -1.26 -12.73
C VAL A 23 -4.48 -2.49 -13.63
N ILE A 24 -3.72 -3.52 -13.24
CA ILE A 24 -3.55 -4.76 -14.00
C ILE A 24 -4.31 -5.90 -13.32
N ASP A 25 -5.16 -6.57 -14.08
CA ASP A 25 -5.84 -7.79 -13.66
C ASP A 25 -4.99 -9.01 -14.02
N LEU A 26 -4.62 -9.85 -13.04
CA LEU A 26 -3.83 -11.06 -13.31
C LEU A 26 -4.63 -12.18 -13.98
N ASN A 27 -5.96 -12.09 -14.04
CA ASN A 27 -6.78 -13.01 -14.82
C ASN A 27 -6.88 -12.60 -16.30
N ASP A 28 -6.29 -11.47 -16.69
CA ASP A 28 -6.32 -11.00 -18.07
C ASP A 28 -5.41 -11.86 -18.98
N PRO A 29 -5.90 -12.38 -20.12
CA PRO A 29 -5.10 -13.19 -21.03
C PRO A 29 -3.88 -12.45 -21.61
N ASN A 30 -3.88 -11.12 -21.59
CA ASN A 30 -2.80 -10.27 -22.06
C ASN A 30 -1.97 -9.66 -20.92
N LEU A 31 -2.01 -10.21 -19.70
CA LEU A 31 -1.36 -9.61 -18.53
C LEU A 31 0.13 -9.31 -18.75
N ILE A 32 0.86 -10.18 -19.48
CA ILE A 32 2.29 -10.02 -19.73
C ILE A 32 2.57 -8.75 -20.53
N TYR A 33 1.79 -8.51 -21.58
CA TYR A 33 1.88 -7.29 -22.38
C TYR A 33 1.54 -6.05 -21.55
N LYS A 34 0.47 -6.12 -20.75
CA LYS A 34 0.03 -5.00 -19.90
C LYS A 34 1.06 -4.64 -18.84
N ILE A 35 1.72 -5.62 -18.23
CA ILE A 35 2.81 -5.39 -17.28
C ILE A 35 4.00 -4.74 -17.99
N GLY A 36 4.43 -5.28 -19.13
CA GLY A 36 5.53 -4.68 -19.90
C GLY A 36 5.25 -3.23 -20.27
N LYS A 37 4.06 -2.95 -20.79
CA LYS A 37 3.62 -1.60 -21.14
C LYS A 37 3.60 -0.66 -19.93
N ALA A 38 3.07 -1.10 -18.79
CA ALA A 38 3.05 -0.29 -17.57
C ALA A 38 4.46 0.00 -17.04
N CYS A 39 5.38 -0.96 -17.13
CA CYS A 39 6.79 -0.76 -16.78
C CYS A 39 7.46 0.29 -17.67
N GLU A 40 7.17 0.29 -18.97
CA GLU A 40 7.75 1.23 -19.94
C GLU A 40 7.16 2.64 -19.82
N GLU A 41 5.84 2.75 -19.65
CA GLU A 41 5.12 4.03 -19.69
C GLU A 41 5.04 4.73 -18.32
N SER A 42 4.85 3.96 -17.24
CA SER A 42 4.57 4.50 -15.90
C SER A 42 5.62 4.11 -14.85
N GLY A 43 6.27 2.95 -15.00
CA GLY A 43 7.18 2.40 -14.00
C GLY A 43 6.50 1.92 -12.71
N VAL A 44 5.19 2.15 -12.58
CA VAL A 44 4.34 1.75 -11.45
C VAL A 44 3.00 1.24 -11.97
N PHE A 45 2.41 0.29 -11.25
CA PHE A 45 1.06 -0.22 -11.51
C PHE A 45 0.49 -0.87 -10.24
N LEU A 46 -0.84 -0.93 -10.17
CA LEU A 46 -1.58 -1.67 -9.16
C LEU A 46 -2.03 -3.02 -9.72
N ILE A 47 -2.20 -4.02 -8.86
CA ILE A 47 -2.60 -5.37 -9.26
C ILE A 47 -3.95 -5.74 -8.64
N ARG A 48 -4.84 -6.34 -9.42
CA ARG A 48 -6.09 -7.00 -8.98
C ARG A 48 -6.04 -8.49 -9.27
N ASN A 49 -6.90 -9.24 -8.58
CA ASN A 49 -6.99 -10.70 -8.70
C ASN A 49 -5.64 -11.41 -8.50
N HIS A 50 -4.80 -10.89 -7.59
CA HIS A 50 -3.48 -11.46 -7.26
C HIS A 50 -3.54 -12.80 -6.51
N GLY A 51 -4.73 -13.32 -6.21
CA GLY A 51 -4.92 -14.60 -5.52
C GLY A 51 -4.59 -14.61 -4.03
N ILE A 52 -4.28 -13.45 -3.44
CA ILE A 52 -4.05 -13.33 -1.99
C ILE A 52 -5.41 -13.18 -1.31
N GLU A 53 -5.68 -14.03 -0.33
CA GLU A 53 -6.93 -14.00 0.43
C GLU A 53 -7.09 -12.66 1.18
N PRO A 54 -8.23 -11.98 1.07
CA PRO A 54 -8.47 -10.70 1.76
C PRO A 54 -8.27 -10.78 3.29
N GLU A 55 -8.62 -11.91 3.90
CA GLU A 55 -8.47 -12.11 5.34
C GLU A 55 -7.00 -12.12 5.79
N LEU A 56 -6.08 -12.61 4.95
CA LEU A 56 -4.65 -12.54 5.22
C LEU A 56 -4.17 -11.08 5.27
N LEU A 57 -4.61 -10.26 4.31
CA LEU A 57 -4.26 -8.83 4.27
C LEU A 57 -4.84 -8.08 5.47
N ASN A 58 -6.09 -8.36 5.86
CA ASN A 58 -6.73 -7.77 7.03
C ASN A 58 -5.98 -8.12 8.33
N ARG A 59 -5.62 -9.40 8.51
CA ARG A 59 -4.85 -9.86 9.66
C ARG A 59 -3.46 -9.26 9.72
N PHE A 60 -2.80 -9.12 8.58
CA PHE A 60 -1.49 -8.49 8.48
C PHE A 60 -1.55 -7.01 8.87
N GLY A 61 -2.49 -6.25 8.28
CA GLY A 61 -2.70 -4.84 8.61
C GLY A 61 -3.04 -4.62 10.08
N SER A 62 -3.90 -5.47 10.65
CA SER A 62 -4.27 -5.42 12.07
C SER A 62 -3.08 -5.65 13.01
N GLN A 63 -2.19 -6.59 12.65
CA GLN A 63 -0.99 -6.88 13.44
C GLN A 63 0.05 -5.75 13.36
N ILE A 64 0.26 -5.17 12.17
CA ILE A 64 1.11 -3.98 12.01
C ILE A 64 0.58 -2.83 12.85
N HIS A 65 -0.71 -2.54 12.73
CA HIS A 65 -1.35 -1.44 13.46
C HIS A 65 -1.17 -1.60 14.97
N ARG A 66 -1.40 -2.81 15.50
CA ARG A 66 -1.18 -3.14 16.90
C ARG A 66 0.28 -2.92 17.32
N LEU A 67 1.23 -3.34 16.48
CA LEU A 67 2.66 -3.20 16.77
C LEU A 67 3.07 -1.74 16.86
N ILE A 68 2.66 -0.92 15.88
CA ILE A 68 2.99 0.52 15.81
C ILE A 68 2.44 1.26 17.03
N ILE A 69 1.18 0.98 17.41
CA ILE A 69 0.57 1.60 18.61
C ILE A 69 1.33 1.21 19.88
N ARG A 70 1.76 -0.05 20.01
CA ARG A 70 2.51 -0.49 21.19
C ARG A 70 3.86 0.19 21.31
N THR A 71 4.54 0.42 20.19
CA THR A 71 5.82 1.15 20.18
C THR A 71 5.64 2.65 20.45
N ALA A 72 4.52 3.25 20.03
CA ALA A 72 4.22 4.66 20.30
C ALA A 72 3.82 4.92 21.77
N GLY A 73 3.25 3.93 22.47
CA GLY A 73 2.82 4.03 23.88
C GLY A 73 3.88 3.61 24.92
N GLY A 74 5.10 3.27 24.50
CA GLY A 74 6.15 2.73 25.36
C GLY A 74 6.91 3.77 26.19
N SER A 75 6.22 4.61 26.96
CA SER A 75 6.83 5.40 28.05
C SER A 75 5.81 5.67 29.15
N GLN A 76 5.42 4.64 29.88
CA GLN A 76 4.97 4.79 31.26
C GLN A 76 5.72 3.74 32.09
N ALA A 77 6.92 4.10 32.53
CA ALA A 77 7.61 3.38 33.58
C ALA A 77 6.81 3.59 34.88
N GLN A 78 6.40 2.48 35.49
CA GLN A 78 5.76 2.44 36.80
C GLN A 78 6.61 3.17 37.84
N GLY A 79 6.07 4.28 38.37
CA GLY A 79 6.48 4.83 39.65
C GLY A 79 5.92 3.95 40.77
N GLY A 80 6.75 3.07 41.31
CA GLY A 80 6.50 2.40 42.59
C GLY A 80 6.89 3.36 43.72
N GLN A 81 5.92 3.68 44.57
CA GLN A 81 6.13 4.30 45.88
C GLN A 81 6.72 3.27 46.84
N ASP A 82 7.81 3.63 47.54
CA ASP A 82 8.19 3.14 48.87
C ASP A 82 8.76 4.33 49.66
#